data_AF-A0A828Y3D9-F1
#
_entry.id   AF-A0A828Y3D9-F1
#
_cell.length_a   1.000
_cell.length_b   1.000
_cell.length_c   1.000
_cell.angle_alpha   90.00
_cell.angle_beta   90.00
_cell.angle_gamma   90.00
#
_symmetry.space_group_name_H-M   'P 1'
#
loop_
_entity.id
_entity.type
_entity.pdbx_description
1 polymer ?
#
loop_
_entity_poly.entity_id
_entity_poly.type
_entity_poly.pdbx_seq_one_letter_code
_entity_poly.pdbx_strand_id
1 'polypeptide(L)'
;MSTLFERLSAIDDDLKLSHSKMAAKLGVNRSTYYKYKNGTLAIPKSIFIILRLKGYDEQWILSGKGQMKLKDSVHLVEMQKRLKLISKLDSYGVLDSIDKLPEVPSSDQKKIIREFFIFLASKFV
;
A
#
# COMPACT_ATOMS: atom_id res chain seq x y z
N MET A 1 -24.41 14.84 -4.74
CA MET A 1 -22.96 14.53 -4.70
C MET A 1 -22.63 14.11 -3.29
N SER A 2 -21.80 13.08 -3.10
CA SER A 2 -21.40 12.68 -1.75
C SER A 2 -20.61 13.81 -1.05
N THR A 3 -20.51 13.76 0.26
CA THR A 3 -19.67 14.68 1.05
C THR A 3 -18.22 14.19 1.10
N LEU A 4 -17.27 15.06 1.46
CA LEU A 4 -15.89 14.64 1.70
C LEU A 4 -15.81 13.58 2.81
N PHE A 5 -16.68 13.69 3.81
CA PHE A 5 -16.81 12.72 4.89
C PHE A 5 -17.15 11.33 4.36
N GLU A 6 -18.21 11.23 3.55
CA GLU A 6 -18.66 9.97 2.96
C GLU A 6 -17.59 9.34 2.07
N ARG A 7 -16.87 10.15 1.28
CA ARG A 7 -15.81 9.65 0.40
C ARG A 7 -14.60 9.10 1.14
N LEU A 8 -14.14 9.79 2.17
CA LEU A 8 -13.06 9.29 3.01
C LEU A 8 -13.52 8.09 3.86
N SER A 9 -14.78 8.05 4.31
CA SER A 9 -15.37 6.85 4.94
C SER A 9 -15.39 5.65 3.98
N ALA A 10 -15.76 5.85 2.72
CA ALA A 10 -15.74 4.76 1.74
C ALA A 10 -14.33 4.18 1.53
N ILE A 11 -13.30 5.03 1.57
CA ILE A 11 -11.89 4.58 1.56
C ILE A 11 -11.55 3.79 2.83
N ASP A 12 -12.00 4.25 4.01
CA ASP A 12 -11.81 3.53 5.27
C ASP A 12 -12.39 2.10 5.17
N ASP A 13 -13.60 1.99 4.64
CA ASP A 13 -14.35 0.74 4.48
C ASP A 13 -13.71 -0.21 3.45
N ASP A 14 -13.29 0.32 2.29
CA ASP A 14 -12.57 -0.46 1.26
C ASP A 14 -11.24 -1.04 1.79
N LEU A 15 -10.55 -0.30 2.66
CA LEU A 15 -9.34 -0.78 3.34
C LEU A 15 -9.62 -1.66 4.56
N LYS A 16 -10.89 -1.79 4.98
CA LYS A 16 -11.32 -2.45 6.22
C LYS A 16 -10.59 -1.88 7.46
N LEU A 17 -10.42 -0.57 7.50
CA LEU A 17 -9.75 0.15 8.59
C LEU A 17 -10.75 0.98 9.39
N SER A 18 -10.60 0.99 10.71
CA SER A 18 -11.26 2.02 11.52
C SER A 18 -10.64 3.39 11.25
N HIS A 19 -11.39 4.48 11.50
CA HIS A 19 -10.88 5.84 11.33
C HIS A 19 -9.56 6.11 12.08
N SER A 20 -9.36 5.47 13.24
CA SER A 20 -8.11 5.58 14.00
C SER A 20 -6.94 4.90 13.28
N LYS A 21 -7.16 3.69 12.75
CA LYS A 21 -6.15 2.98 11.97
C LYS A 21 -5.82 3.70 10.66
N MET A 22 -6.82 4.30 10.02
CA MET A 22 -6.58 5.10 8.82
C MET A 22 -5.76 6.35 9.12
N ALA A 23 -6.08 7.09 10.19
CA ALA A 23 -5.31 8.25 10.62
C ALA A 23 -3.82 7.88 10.83
N ALA A 24 -3.56 6.80 11.57
CA ALA A 24 -2.20 6.29 11.76
C ALA A 24 -1.53 5.91 10.43
N LYS A 25 -2.27 5.31 9.48
CA LYS A 25 -1.76 4.96 8.15
C LYS A 25 -1.39 6.18 7.31
N LEU A 26 -2.05 7.29 7.54
CA LEU A 26 -1.80 8.59 6.93
C LEU A 26 -0.73 9.41 7.68
N GLY A 27 -0.19 8.91 8.80
CA GLY A 27 0.81 9.60 9.61
C GLY A 27 0.25 10.79 10.40
N VAL A 28 -1.05 10.80 10.69
CA VAL A 28 -1.72 11.88 11.44
C VAL A 28 -2.50 11.31 12.62
N ASN A 29 -2.83 12.17 13.60
CA ASN A 29 -3.71 11.76 14.68
C ASN A 29 -5.18 11.68 14.23
N ARG A 30 -6.01 10.97 14.99
CA ARG A 30 -7.44 10.76 14.69
C ARG A 30 -8.24 12.07 14.56
N SER A 31 -7.94 13.07 15.40
CA SER A 31 -8.63 14.36 15.38
C SER A 31 -8.37 15.12 14.08
N THR A 32 -7.11 15.18 13.66
CA THR A 32 -6.70 15.77 12.37
C THR A 32 -7.40 15.08 11.21
N TYR A 33 -7.45 13.74 11.20
CA TYR A 33 -8.17 13.01 10.15
C TYR A 33 -9.67 13.34 10.14
N TYR A 34 -10.30 13.47 11.30
CA TYR A 34 -11.71 13.87 11.38
C TYR A 34 -11.96 15.29 10.86
N LYS A 35 -11.03 16.23 11.13
CA LYS A 35 -11.08 17.59 10.57
C LYS A 35 -10.95 17.60 9.05
N TYR A 36 -10.13 16.73 8.48
CA TYR A 36 -10.09 16.51 7.02
C TYR A 36 -11.45 16.03 6.49
N LYS A 37 -12.04 15.00 7.11
CA LYS A 37 -13.33 14.44 6.69
C LYS A 37 -14.46 15.47 6.72
N ASN A 38 -14.47 16.33 7.73
CA ASN A 38 -15.48 17.39 7.87
C ASN A 38 -15.17 18.64 7.03
N GLY A 39 -14.03 18.68 6.32
CA GLY A 39 -13.60 19.84 5.55
C GLY A 39 -13.21 21.05 6.40
N THR A 40 -13.08 20.92 7.72
CA THR A 40 -12.66 22.00 8.62
C THR A 40 -11.15 22.23 8.60
N LEU A 41 -10.40 21.28 8.04
CA LEU A 41 -8.98 21.42 7.75
C LEU A 41 -8.70 20.94 6.33
N ALA A 42 -7.94 21.71 5.57
CA ALA A 42 -7.52 21.33 4.22
C ALA A 42 -6.62 20.10 4.27
N ILE A 43 -6.82 19.18 3.33
CA ILE A 43 -5.99 17.97 3.20
C ILE A 43 -4.66 18.36 2.54
N PRO A 44 -3.50 18.12 3.18
CA PRO A 44 -2.21 18.39 2.56
C PRO A 44 -1.95 17.49 1.35
N LYS A 45 -1.18 17.98 0.37
CA LYS A 45 -0.79 17.22 -0.83
C LYS A 45 -0.09 15.90 -0.51
N SER A 46 0.66 15.84 0.60
CA SER A 46 1.29 14.60 1.07
C SER A 46 0.28 13.49 1.39
N ILE A 47 -0.89 13.83 1.95
CA ILE A 47 -1.96 12.87 2.20
C ILE A 47 -2.55 12.34 0.89
N PHE A 48 -2.78 13.23 -0.09
CA PHE A 48 -3.24 12.80 -1.41
C PHE A 48 -2.24 11.89 -2.12
N ILE A 49 -0.93 12.14 -1.99
CA ILE A 49 0.11 11.24 -2.49
C ILE A 49 0.00 9.86 -1.82
N ILE A 50 -0.16 9.80 -0.50
CA ILE A 50 -0.33 8.51 0.21
C ILE A 50 -1.59 7.76 -0.24
N LEU A 51 -2.71 8.47 -0.45
CA LEU A 51 -3.96 7.87 -0.93
C LEU A 51 -3.84 7.40 -2.40
N ARG A 52 -3.17 8.18 -3.24
CA ARG A 52 -2.87 7.81 -4.63
C ARG A 52 -1.99 6.58 -4.71
N LEU A 53 -0.98 6.50 -3.85
CA LEU A 53 -0.15 5.32 -3.69
C LEU A 53 -1.01 4.10 -3.33
N LYS A 54 -2.05 4.26 -2.50
CA LYS A 54 -3.00 3.18 -2.22
C LYS A 54 -3.99 2.89 -3.34
N GLY A 55 -3.89 3.58 -4.47
CA GLY A 55 -4.71 3.36 -5.66
C GLY A 55 -5.99 4.21 -5.71
N TYR A 56 -6.14 5.23 -4.86
CA TYR A 56 -7.32 6.11 -4.87
C TYR A 56 -7.13 7.33 -5.76
N ASP A 57 -8.22 7.76 -6.40
CA ASP A 57 -8.22 8.92 -7.28
C ASP A 57 -8.47 10.23 -6.52
N GLU A 58 -7.59 11.20 -6.69
CA GLU A 58 -7.67 12.50 -6.01
C GLU A 58 -8.87 13.33 -6.50
N GLN A 59 -9.21 13.26 -7.79
CA GLN A 59 -10.35 14.01 -8.33
C GLN A 59 -11.67 13.50 -7.76
N TRP A 60 -11.80 12.19 -7.61
CA TRP A 60 -12.94 11.59 -6.92
C TRP A 60 -13.00 12.01 -5.46
N ILE A 61 -11.88 12.02 -4.72
CA ILE A 61 -11.87 12.46 -3.31
C ILE A 61 -12.31 13.94 -3.17
N LEU A 62 -11.86 14.81 -4.07
CA LEU A 62 -12.17 16.24 -3.98
C LEU A 62 -13.60 16.57 -4.45
N SER A 63 -14.02 15.99 -5.58
CA SER A 63 -15.25 16.40 -6.28
C SER A 63 -16.40 15.39 -6.18
N GLY A 64 -16.11 14.13 -5.82
CA GLY A 64 -17.04 13.01 -5.90
C GLY A 64 -17.39 12.57 -7.33
N LYS A 65 -16.74 13.12 -8.35
CA LYS A 65 -16.93 12.75 -9.75
C LYS A 65 -15.90 11.69 -10.16
N GLY A 66 -16.27 10.82 -11.10
CA GLY A 66 -15.39 9.74 -11.58
C GLY A 66 -15.43 8.49 -10.70
N GLN A 67 -14.34 7.73 -10.67
CA GLN A 67 -14.22 6.48 -9.93
C GLN A 67 -13.33 6.65 -8.70
N MET A 68 -13.69 5.98 -7.60
CA MET A 68 -12.92 6.00 -6.36
C MET A 68 -11.49 5.45 -6.52
N LYS A 69 -11.34 4.39 -7.32
CA LYS A 69 -10.03 3.80 -7.61
C LYS A 69 -9.52 4.24 -8.97
N LEU A 70 -8.21 4.42 -9.07
CA LEU A 70 -7.53 4.59 -10.34
C LEU A 70 -7.73 3.34 -11.18
N LYS A 71 -7.87 3.49 -12.51
CA LYS A 71 -7.97 2.36 -13.44
C LYS A 71 -6.78 1.40 -13.31
N ASP A 72 -5.58 1.94 -13.09
CA ASP A 72 -4.34 1.19 -12.89
C ASP A 72 -3.99 0.97 -11.41
N SER A 73 -4.95 1.19 -10.50
CA SER A 73 -4.75 1.06 -9.04
C SER A 73 -4.22 -0.31 -8.63
N VAL A 74 -4.66 -1.38 -9.31
CA VAL A 74 -4.22 -2.75 -9.05
C VAL A 74 -2.71 -2.87 -9.27
N HIS A 75 -2.20 -2.31 -10.37
CA HIS A 75 -0.76 -2.35 -10.68
C HIS A 75 0.06 -1.53 -9.68
N LEU A 76 -0.40 -0.32 -9.32
CA LEU A 76 0.28 0.53 -8.33
C LEU A 76 0.34 -0.12 -6.95
N VAL A 77 -0.77 -0.71 -6.50
CA VAL A 77 -0.83 -1.42 -5.22
C VAL A 77 0.07 -2.66 -5.23
N GLU A 78 0.10 -3.40 -6.33
CA GLU A 78 0.98 -4.56 -6.50
C GLU A 78 2.46 -4.17 -6.46
N MET A 79 2.85 -3.10 -7.17
CA MET A 79 4.22 -2.57 -7.11
C MET A 79 4.65 -2.21 -5.68
N GLN A 80 3.76 -1.61 -4.88
CA GLN A 80 4.07 -1.29 -3.49
C GLN A 80 4.23 -2.51 -2.60
N LYS A 81 3.41 -3.54 -2.80
CA LYS A 81 3.59 -4.82 -2.10
C LYS A 81 4.96 -5.40 -2.42
N ARG A 82 5.36 -5.39 -3.70
CA ARG A 82 6.69 -5.85 -4.14
C ARG A 82 7.82 -5.03 -3.54
N LEU A 83 7.74 -3.71 -3.56
CA LEU A 83 8.74 -2.83 -2.93
C LEU A 83 8.89 -3.09 -1.43
N LYS A 84 7.79 -3.32 -0.71
CA LYS A 84 7.84 -3.68 0.71
C LYS A 84 8.55 -5.02 0.94
N LEU A 85 8.35 -6.00 0.07
CA LEU A 85 9.07 -7.28 0.13
C LEU A 85 10.56 -7.11 -0.15
N ILE A 86 10.92 -6.31 -1.16
CA ILE A 86 12.32 -5.98 -1.49
C ILE A 86 13.00 -5.30 -0.31
N SER A 87 12.38 -4.29 0.30
CA SER A 87 12.91 -3.64 1.50
C SER A 87 13.08 -4.60 2.69
N LYS A 88 12.19 -5.59 2.83
CA LYS A 88 12.35 -6.65 3.83
C LYS A 88 13.55 -7.55 3.50
N LEU A 89 13.73 -7.95 2.24
CA LEU A 89 14.90 -8.73 1.81
C LEU A 89 16.21 -7.96 2.04
N ASP A 90 16.20 -6.66 1.77
CA ASP A 90 17.33 -5.76 2.05
C ASP A 90 17.69 -5.73 3.54
N SER A 91 16.68 -5.70 4.42
CA SER A 91 16.91 -5.77 5.88
C SER A 91 17.55 -7.09 6.36
N TYR A 92 17.47 -8.16 5.57
CA TYR A 92 18.19 -9.42 5.81
C TYR A 92 19.57 -9.47 5.14
N GLY A 93 19.98 -8.43 4.40
CA GLY A 93 21.25 -8.36 3.68
C GLY A 93 21.35 -9.33 2.50
N VAL A 94 20.22 -9.78 1.93
CA VAL A 94 20.23 -10.83 0.88
C VAL A 94 20.17 -10.31 -0.55
N LEU A 95 20.01 -9.00 -0.78
CA LEU A 95 19.87 -8.45 -2.14
C LEU A 95 21.07 -8.75 -3.03
N ASP A 96 22.30 -8.56 -2.52
CA ASP A 96 23.53 -8.89 -3.25
C ASP A 96 23.65 -10.38 -3.63
N SER A 97 23.01 -11.25 -2.84
CA SER A 97 22.99 -12.69 -3.13
C SER A 97 21.95 -13.02 -4.19
N ILE A 98 20.82 -12.31 -4.18
CA ILE A 98 19.77 -12.44 -5.19
C ILE A 98 20.26 -11.91 -6.55
N ASP A 99 21.01 -10.80 -6.57
CA ASP A 99 21.53 -10.19 -7.80
C ASP A 99 22.50 -11.11 -8.56
N LYS A 100 23.19 -12.01 -7.84
CA LYS A 100 24.08 -13.02 -8.42
C LYS A 100 23.33 -14.23 -9.02
N LEU A 101 22.03 -14.36 -8.75
CA LEU A 101 21.24 -15.46 -9.31
C LEU A 101 20.99 -15.23 -10.80
N PRO A 102 20.84 -16.29 -11.60
CA PRO A 102 20.52 -16.15 -13.00
C PRO A 102 19.17 -15.45 -13.19
N GLU A 103 19.10 -14.47 -14.11
CA GLU A 103 17.85 -13.77 -14.45
C GLU A 103 16.73 -14.73 -14.88
N VAL A 104 17.11 -15.82 -15.55
CA VAL A 104 16.21 -16.88 -16.02
C VAL A 104 16.65 -18.23 -15.46
N PRO A 105 16.19 -18.62 -14.26
CA PRO A 105 16.59 -19.89 -13.65
C PRO A 105 15.90 -21.09 -14.33
N SER A 106 16.61 -22.21 -14.40
CA SER A 106 16.08 -23.51 -14.84
C SER A 106 15.02 -24.05 -13.86
N SER A 107 14.28 -25.08 -14.27
CA SER A 107 13.29 -25.72 -13.40
C SER A 107 13.91 -26.24 -12.09
N ASP A 108 15.09 -26.87 -12.18
CA ASP A 108 15.79 -27.41 -11.02
C ASP A 108 16.31 -26.31 -10.10
N GLN A 109 16.84 -25.22 -10.66
CA GLN A 109 17.26 -24.04 -9.89
C GLN A 109 16.09 -23.40 -9.14
N LYS A 110 14.93 -23.25 -9.81
CA LYS A 110 13.70 -22.76 -9.17
C LYS A 110 13.28 -23.66 -8.01
N LYS A 111 13.37 -24.98 -8.19
CA LYS A 111 13.02 -25.96 -7.15
C LYS A 111 13.93 -25.84 -5.93
N ILE A 112 15.26 -25.80 -6.14
CA ILE A 112 16.25 -25.67 -5.06
C ILE A 112 16.02 -24.39 -4.25
N ILE A 113 15.88 -23.24 -4.93
CA ILE A 113 15.64 -21.95 -4.26
C ILE A 113 14.35 -22.00 -3.45
N ARG A 114 13.28 -22.56 -4.02
CA ARG A 114 11.99 -22.70 -3.32
C ARG A 114 12.11 -23.56 -2.07
N GLU A 115 12.76 -24.73 -2.16
CA GLU A 115 12.96 -25.63 -1.03
C GLU A 115 13.80 -24.98 0.07
N PHE A 116 14.83 -24.23 -0.30
CA PHE A 116 15.65 -23.46 0.64
C PHE A 116 14.80 -22.44 1.42
N PHE A 117 13.98 -21.63 0.74
CA PHE A 117 13.12 -20.66 1.43
C PHE A 117 12.05 -21.32 2.31
N ILE A 118 11.49 -22.45 1.89
CA ILE A 118 10.55 -23.22 2.71
C ILE A 118 11.24 -23.74 3.98
N PHE A 119 12.42 -24.33 3.84
CA PHE A 119 13.23 -24.80 4.97
C PHE A 119 13.63 -23.65 5.90
N LEU A 120 14.05 -22.51 5.35
CA LEU A 120 14.40 -21.34 6.15
C LEU A 120 13.20 -20.84 6.94
N ALA A 121 12.04 -20.71 6.29
CA ALA A 121 10.81 -20.23 6.93
C ALA A 121 10.36 -21.14 8.08
N SER A 122 10.53 -22.47 7.97
CA SER A 122 10.17 -23.40 9.04
C SER A 122 11.02 -23.28 10.30
N LYS A 123 12.13 -22.53 10.27
CA LYS A 123 12.93 -22.21 11.46
C LYS A 123 12.37 -21.05 12.30
N PHE A 124 11.38 -20.33 11.78
CA PHE A 124 10.78 -19.15 12.43
C PHE A 124 9.31 -19.34 12.81
N VAL A 125 8.74 -20.53 12.56
CA VAL A 125 7.33 -20.89 12.83
C VAL A 125 7.28 -21.98 13.88
#